data_AF-A0A820GZ08-F1
#
_entry.id   AF-A0A820GZ08-F1
#
_cell.length_a   1.000
_cell.length_b   1.000
_cell.length_c   1.000
_cell.angle_alpha   90.00
_cell.angle_beta   90.00
_cell.angle_gamma   90.00
#
_symmetry.space_group_name_H-M   'P 1'
#
loop_
_entity.id
_entity.type
_entity.pdbx_description
1 polymer ?
#
loop_
_entity_poly.entity_id
_entity_poly.type
_entity_poly.pdbx_seq_one_letter_code
_entity_poly.pdbx_strand_id
1 'polypeptide(L)'
;MNILDKNILIKIYKKQTKYILYLICLGLVKHLFGTYKIKYHVNGLDHEPVEIDFTPPYKRISLLSTLEEALGKEDKFPLASQLTTDEANKFFDDLCKKHHVECTHPRTIDRLIDK
;
A
#
# COMPACT_ATOMS: atom_id res chain seq x y z
N MET A 1 2.63 21.36 34.96
CA MET A 1 3.74 21.30 33.99
C MET A 1 3.47 20.11 33.08
N ASN A 2 3.47 20.35 31.77
CA ASN A 2 2.56 19.76 30.80
C ASN A 2 2.63 18.24 30.63
N ILE A 3 1.46 17.62 30.76
CA ILE A 3 1.14 16.32 30.17
C ILE A 3 1.23 16.55 28.66
N LEU A 4 2.33 16.12 28.04
CA LEU A 4 2.33 15.97 26.59
C LEU A 4 1.19 15.01 26.26
N ASP A 5 0.16 15.53 25.62
CA ASP A 5 -1.02 14.78 25.20
C ASP A 5 -0.56 13.50 24.50
N LYS A 6 -1.08 12.33 24.90
CA LYS A 6 -0.69 11.03 24.28
C LYS A 6 -0.83 11.08 22.76
N ASN A 7 -1.81 11.85 22.26
CA ASN A 7 -2.02 12.13 20.84
C ASN A 7 -0.88 12.91 20.19
N ILE A 8 -0.28 13.88 20.90
CA ILE A 8 0.90 14.63 20.44
C ILE A 8 2.10 13.70 20.39
N LEU A 9 2.34 12.87 21.41
CA LEU A 9 3.40 11.86 21.37
C LEU A 9 3.23 10.92 20.18
N ILE A 10 2.05 10.32 20.01
CA ILE A 10 1.76 9.40 18.90
C ILE A 10 1.99 10.10 17.55
N LYS A 11 1.60 11.37 17.41
CA LYS A 11 1.81 12.14 16.18
C LYS A 11 3.29 12.42 15.94
N ILE A 12 4.07 12.74 16.97
CA ILE A 12 5.52 12.90 16.90
C ILE A 12 6.20 11.58 16.52
N TYR A 13 5.89 10.48 17.20
CA TYR A 13 6.45 9.16 16.91
C TYR A 13 6.09 8.70 15.49
N LYS A 14 4.83 8.80 15.07
CA LYS A 14 4.42 8.48 13.68
C LYS A 14 5.14 9.37 12.65
N LYS A 15 5.37 10.65 12.96
CA LYS A 15 6.15 11.55 12.11
C LYS A 15 7.61 11.11 12.07
N GLN A 16 8.21 10.80 13.20
CA GLN A 16 9.62 10.40 13.32
C GLN A 16 9.91 9.08 12.62
N THR A 17 9.08 8.04 12.81
CA THR A 17 9.19 6.77 12.07
C THR A 17 9.01 6.95 10.56
N LYS A 18 8.13 7.87 10.13
CA LYS A 18 7.95 8.22 8.71
C LYS A 18 9.22 8.79 8.09
N TYR A 19 9.94 9.67 8.79
CA TYR A 19 11.20 10.23 8.28
C TYR A 19 12.32 9.19 8.22
N ILE A 20 12.37 8.26 9.18
CA ILE A 20 13.38 7.19 9.21
C ILE A 20 13.30 6.31 7.95
N LEU A 21 12.12 5.88 7.54
CA LEU A 21 11.96 5.08 6.31
C LEU A 21 12.47 5.81 5.07
N TYR A 22 12.11 7.09 4.92
CA TYR A 22 12.56 7.89 3.78
C TYR A 22 14.08 8.05 3.76
N LEU A 23 14.69 8.29 4.93
CA LEU A 23 16.13 8.47 5.05
C LEU A 23 16.90 7.20 4.70
N ILE A 24 16.41 6.02 5.11
CA ILE A 24 17.08 4.74 4.85
C ILE A 24 17.06 4.43 3.34
N CYS A 25 15.87 4.46 2.71
CA CYS A 25 15.76 4.14 1.29
C CYS A 25 16.52 5.14 0.41
N LEU A 26 16.33 6.44 0.66
CA LEU A 26 17.01 7.50 -0.09
C LEU A 26 18.54 7.43 0.10
N GLY A 27 19.00 7.23 1.34
CA GLY A 27 20.41 7.12 1.68
C GLY A 27 21.07 5.92 1.02
N LEU A 28 20.40 4.76 1.02
CA LEU A 28 20.90 3.55 0.37
C LEU A 28 21.04 3.73 -1.14
N VAL A 29 20.01 4.24 -1.81
CA VAL A 29 20.03 4.43 -3.28
C VAL A 29 21.11 5.42 -3.68
N LYS A 30 21.22 6.55 -2.96
CA LYS A 30 22.27 7.54 -3.21
C LYS A 30 23.68 7.01 -2.98
N HIS A 31 23.86 6.18 -1.94
CA HIS A 31 25.15 5.58 -1.63
C HIS A 31 25.59 4.58 -2.70
N LEU A 32 24.68 3.74 -3.19
CA LEU A 32 24.99 2.70 -4.18
C LEU A 32 25.09 3.24 -5.62
N PHE A 33 24.20 4.16 -6.01
CA PHE A 33 24.06 4.58 -7.41
C PHE A 33 24.48 6.03 -7.67
N GLY A 34 24.77 6.83 -6.63
CA GLY A 34 25.13 8.24 -6.76
C GLY A 34 23.97 9.16 -7.18
N THR A 35 22.80 8.60 -7.52
CA THR A 35 21.58 9.32 -7.92
C THR A 35 20.40 8.92 -7.01
N TYR A 36 19.27 9.60 -7.14
CA TYR A 36 17.99 9.19 -6.51
C TYR A 36 17.05 8.51 -7.50
N LYS A 37 17.46 8.42 -8.77
CA LYS A 37 16.69 7.86 -9.87
C LYS A 37 17.45 6.67 -10.45
N ILE A 38 16.78 5.53 -10.54
CA ILE A 38 17.36 4.30 -11.09
C ILE A 38 16.54 3.84 -12.29
N LYS A 39 17.18 3.14 -13.22
CA LYS A 39 16.53 2.49 -14.35
C LYS A 39 16.37 1.00 -14.04
N TYR A 40 15.15 0.48 -14.14
CA TYR A 40 14.85 -0.91 -13.82
C TYR A 40 14.00 -1.57 -14.93
N HIS A 41 14.41 -2.75 -15.35
CA HIS A 41 13.79 -3.50 -16.44
C HIS A 41 12.72 -4.46 -15.89
N VAL A 42 11.52 -3.93 -15.62
CA VAL A 42 10.40 -4.72 -15.03
C VAL A 42 9.98 -5.88 -15.93
N ASN A 43 10.03 -5.68 -17.25
CA ASN A 43 9.52 -6.63 -18.24
C ASN A 43 10.63 -7.44 -18.94
N GLY A 44 11.87 -7.41 -18.42
CA GLY A 44 13.03 -8.05 -19.05
C GLY A 44 13.93 -7.05 -19.80
N LEU A 45 15.15 -7.49 -20.14
CA LEU A 45 16.21 -6.64 -20.71
C LEU A 45 15.89 -6.14 -22.14
N ASP A 46 14.99 -6.82 -22.83
CA ASP A 46 14.60 -6.48 -24.20
C ASP A 46 13.62 -5.30 -24.27
N HIS A 47 13.04 -4.91 -23.13
CA HIS A 47 12.09 -3.80 -23.04
C HIS A 47 12.75 -2.54 -22.47
N GLU A 48 12.21 -1.37 -22.77
CA GLU A 48 12.75 -0.13 -22.20
C GLU A 48 12.66 -0.14 -20.66
N PRO A 49 13.72 0.30 -19.97
CA PRO A 49 13.71 0.38 -18.53
C PRO A 49 12.76 1.47 -18.04
N VAL A 50 12.07 1.17 -16.94
CA VAL A 50 11.28 2.16 -16.20
C VAL A 50 12.20 2.94 -15.27
N GLU A 51 12.05 4.27 -15.26
CA GLU A 51 12.73 5.13 -14.28
C GLU A 51 11.95 5.10 -12.95
N ILE A 52 12.62 4.70 -11.88
CA ILE A 52 12.09 4.71 -10.51
C ILE A 52 12.74 5.86 -9.76
N ASP A 53 11.92 6.80 -9.28
CA ASP A 53 12.34 7.96 -8.50
C ASP A 53 12.16 7.72 -7.00
N PHE A 54 13.26 7.73 -6.26
CA PHE A 54 13.30 7.56 -4.80
C PHE A 54 13.27 8.89 -4.04
N THR A 55 13.03 10.01 -4.71
CA THR A 55 12.93 11.34 -4.08
C THR A 55 11.66 11.43 -3.21
N PRO A 56 11.77 11.67 -1.89
CA PRO A 56 10.61 11.86 -1.03
C PRO A 56 9.89 13.19 -1.33
N PRO A 57 8.60 13.33 -0.97
CA PRO A 57 7.78 12.36 -0.24
C PRO A 57 7.18 11.28 -1.15
N TYR A 58 7.21 10.02 -0.70
CA TYR A 58 6.54 8.94 -1.43
C TYR A 58 5.02 9.11 -1.46
N LYS A 59 4.44 8.87 -2.64
CA LYS A 59 2.99 8.88 -2.85
C LYS A 59 2.34 7.90 -1.86
N ARG A 60 1.31 8.37 -1.16
CA ARG A 60 0.50 7.56 -0.27
C ARG A 60 -0.87 7.37 -0.88
N ILE A 61 -1.33 6.13 -0.90
CA ILE A 61 -2.66 5.75 -1.35
C ILE A 61 -3.36 5.03 -0.22
N SER A 62 -4.67 5.18 -0.13
CA SER A 62 -5.50 4.42 0.80
C SER A 62 -5.97 3.16 0.08
N LEU A 63 -5.65 1.99 0.63
CA LEU A 63 -5.82 0.70 -0.03
C LEU A 63 -7.25 0.50 -0.55
N LEU A 64 -8.25 0.55 0.34
CA LEU A 64 -9.65 0.28 -0.02
C LEU A 64 -10.19 1.30 -1.04
N SER A 65 -9.96 2.58 -0.82
CA SER A 65 -10.45 3.63 -1.73
C SER A 65 -9.83 3.54 -3.12
N THR A 66 -8.54 3.18 -3.21
CA THR A 66 -7.88 3.05 -4.51
C THR A 66 -8.31 1.76 -5.23
N LEU A 67 -8.59 0.68 -4.48
CA LEU A 67 -9.21 -0.53 -5.04
C LEU A 67 -10.62 -0.26 -5.56
N GLU A 68 -11.46 0.45 -4.81
CA GLU A 68 -12.80 0.85 -5.25
C GLU A 68 -12.75 1.68 -6.55
N GLU A 69 -11.80 2.61 -6.65
CA GLU A 69 -11.59 3.40 -7.86
C GLU A 69 -11.12 2.56 -9.05
N ALA A 70 -10.19 1.63 -8.83
CA ALA A 70 -9.66 0.77 -9.87
C ALA A 70 -10.70 -0.24 -10.40
N LEU A 71 -11.62 -0.68 -9.55
CA LEU A 71 -12.69 -1.63 -9.90
C LEU A 71 -13.97 -0.96 -10.41
N GLY A 72 -13.98 0.38 -10.56
CA GLY A 72 -15.07 1.10 -11.24
C GLY A 72 -16.18 1.66 -10.35
N LYS A 73 -16.01 1.67 -9.01
CA LYS A 73 -16.94 2.28 -8.03
C LYS A 73 -18.37 1.71 -7.97
N GLU A 74 -18.67 0.64 -8.68
CA GLU A 74 -20.01 0.05 -8.67
C GLU A 74 -20.30 -0.73 -7.38
N ASP A 75 -19.26 -1.37 -6.84
CA ASP A 75 -19.34 -2.12 -5.58
C ASP A 75 -18.81 -1.25 -4.43
N LYS A 76 -19.70 -0.85 -3.50
CA LYS A 76 -19.28 -0.14 -2.29
C LYS A 76 -18.63 -1.11 -1.31
N PHE A 77 -17.38 -0.86 -0.95
CA PHE A 77 -16.69 -1.74 -0.03
C PHE A 77 -17.27 -1.62 1.38
N PRO A 78 -17.23 -2.71 2.16
CA PRO A 78 -17.57 -2.65 3.57
C PRO A 78 -16.66 -1.65 4.30
N LEU A 79 -17.20 -1.03 5.34
CA LEU A 79 -16.42 -0.11 6.17
C LEU A 79 -15.24 -0.86 6.81
N ALA A 80 -14.15 -0.15 7.07
CA ALA A 80 -12.95 -0.74 7.69
C ALA A 80 -13.24 -1.44 9.03
N SER A 81 -14.27 -0.99 9.77
CA SER A 81 -14.70 -1.61 11.03
C SER A 81 -15.46 -2.93 10.86
N GLN A 82 -15.89 -3.27 9.64
CA GLN A 82 -16.68 -4.45 9.30
C GLN A 82 -15.85 -5.53 8.58
N LEU A 83 -14.55 -5.30 8.36
CA LEU A 83 -13.64 -6.23 7.68
C LEU A 83 -13.37 -7.54 8.43
N THR A 84 -14.01 -7.75 9.58
CA THR A 84 -13.91 -9.00 10.35
C THR A 84 -15.20 -9.81 10.31
N THR A 85 -16.23 -9.36 9.60
CA THR A 85 -17.52 -10.06 9.55
C THR A 85 -17.58 -11.03 8.38
N ASP A 86 -18.39 -12.08 8.52
CA ASP A 86 -18.56 -13.09 7.47
C ASP A 86 -19.22 -12.50 6.21
N GLU A 87 -20.05 -11.47 6.35
CA GLU A 87 -20.64 -10.76 5.21
C GLU A 87 -19.58 -10.04 4.37
N ALA A 88 -18.60 -9.40 5.03
CA ALA A 88 -17.48 -8.77 4.33
C ALA A 88 -16.61 -9.82 3.63
N ASN A 89 -16.39 -10.99 4.26
CA ASN A 89 -15.65 -12.09 3.62
C ASN A 89 -16.33 -12.55 2.33
N LYS A 90 -17.64 -12.79 2.40
CA LYS A 90 -18.42 -13.19 1.24
C LYS A 90 -18.42 -12.14 0.14
N PHE A 91 -18.51 -10.85 0.50
CA PHE A 91 -18.41 -9.76 -0.46
C PHE A 91 -17.10 -9.79 -1.26
N PHE A 92 -15.95 -9.86 -0.56
CA PHE A 92 -14.65 -9.93 -1.25
C PHE A 92 -14.46 -11.25 -2.01
N ASP A 93 -15.02 -12.35 -1.51
CA ASP A 93 -15.00 -13.64 -2.18
C ASP A 93 -15.72 -13.59 -3.54
N ASP A 94 -16.92 -13.02 -3.56
CA ASP A 94 -17.73 -12.85 -4.76
C ASP A 94 -17.14 -11.79 -5.70
N LEU A 95 -16.50 -10.74 -5.16
CA LEU A 95 -15.76 -9.75 -5.95
C LEU A 95 -14.58 -10.40 -6.70
N CYS A 96 -13.77 -11.23 -6.02
CA CYS A 96 -12.70 -11.97 -6.69
C CYS A 96 -13.26 -12.88 -7.79
N LYS A 97 -14.38 -13.57 -7.57
CA LYS A 97 -15.02 -14.39 -8.61
C LYS A 97 -15.49 -13.55 -9.81
N LYS A 98 -16.12 -12.40 -9.56
CA LYS A 98 -16.59 -11.45 -10.58
C LYS A 98 -15.45 -10.97 -11.50
N HIS A 99 -14.28 -10.71 -10.91
CA HIS A 99 -13.09 -10.27 -11.64
C HIS A 99 -12.14 -11.40 -12.06
N HIS A 100 -12.55 -12.67 -11.91
CA HIS A 100 -11.75 -13.85 -12.22
C HIS A 100 -10.37 -13.88 -11.54
N VAL A 101 -10.30 -13.35 -10.32
CA VAL A 101 -9.11 -13.36 -9.47
C VAL A 101 -9.08 -14.64 -8.64
N GLU A 102 -8.05 -15.46 -8.84
CA GLU A 102 -7.89 -16.70 -8.09
C GLU A 102 -7.26 -16.46 -6.71
N CYS A 103 -7.92 -17.00 -5.68
CA CYS A 103 -7.40 -17.05 -4.32
C CYS A 103 -7.53 -18.47 -3.77
N THR A 104 -6.39 -19.12 -3.54
CA THR A 104 -6.34 -20.49 -3.00
C THR A 104 -6.79 -20.53 -1.55
N HIS A 105 -7.29 -21.67 -1.07
CA HIS A 105 -7.72 -21.82 0.33
C HIS A 105 -6.54 -21.59 1.30
N PRO A 106 -6.75 -21.03 2.53
CA PRO A 106 -7.98 -20.42 3.06
C PRO A 106 -8.31 -19.05 2.43
N ARG A 107 -9.58 -18.82 2.12
CA ARG A 107 -10.06 -17.56 1.49
C ARG A 107 -10.48 -16.54 2.56
N THR A 108 -9.51 -16.09 3.35
CA THR A 108 -9.71 -15.04 4.37
C THR A 108 -9.79 -13.66 3.72
N ILE A 109 -10.42 -12.68 4.39
CA ILE A 109 -10.57 -11.31 3.86
C ILE A 109 -9.23 -10.72 3.48
N ASP A 110 -8.22 -10.84 4.35
CA ASP A 110 -6.88 -10.31 4.09
C ASP A 110 -6.24 -10.89 2.83
N ARG A 111 -6.46 -12.19 2.57
CA ARG A 111 -5.94 -12.86 1.38
C ARG A 111 -6.73 -12.54 0.12
N LEU A 112 -8.01 -12.21 0.25
CA LEU A 112 -8.84 -11.78 -0.87
C LEU A 112 -8.48 -10.35 -1.29
N ILE A 113 -8.18 -9.47 -0.33
CA ILE A 113 -7.75 -8.08 -0.59
C ILE A 113 -6.33 -8.01 -1.18
N ASP A 114 -5.44 -8.94 -0.79
CA ASP A 114 -4.06 -9.03 -1.32
C ASP A 114 -3.98 -9.44 -2.80
N LYS A 115 -5.03 -10.08 -3.33
CA LYS A 115 -5.08 -10.60 -4.71
C LYS A 115 -5.68 -9.61 -5.69
#